data_AF-A0A958EKF8-F1
#
_entry.id   AF-A0A958EKF8-F1
#
_cell.length_a   1.000
_cell.length_b   1.000
_cell.length_c   1.000
_cell.angle_alpha   90.00
_cell.angle_beta   90.00
_cell.angle_gamma   90.00
#
_symmetry.space_group_name_H-M   'P 1'
#
loop_
_entity.id
_entity.type
_entity.pdbx_description
1 polymer ?
#
loop_
_entity_poly.entity_id
_entity_poly.type
_entity_poly.pdbx_seq_one_letter_code
_entity_poly.pdbx_strand_id
1 'polypeptide(L)'
;MNELIVGPYTVNCVTNTITAKNYINKLDPIATRLLEFFVTHTNETLKKEDIIKALREKNTQSEEQLDQTIASLRNALRDDINNPIYIHRHEGIAYQFDANGRKQEFRFDLKFTLILIILLLSSLLSIVYLLIKTGR
;
A
#
# COMPACT_ATOMS: atom_id res chain seq x y z
N MET A 1 -0.81 -23.31 0.02
CA MET A 1 -0.63 -23.26 -1.45
C MET A 1 0.82 -23.63 -1.73
N ASN A 2 1.12 -24.36 -2.80
CA ASN A 2 2.52 -24.73 -3.08
C ASN A 2 3.22 -23.67 -3.93
N GLU A 3 2.47 -23.02 -4.83
CA GLU A 3 2.94 -21.92 -5.67
C GLU A 3 1.93 -20.78 -5.72
N LEU A 4 2.43 -19.55 -5.88
CA LEU A 4 1.65 -18.33 -6.08
C LEU A 4 2.16 -17.59 -7.32
N ILE A 5 1.26 -16.89 -8.00
CA ILE A 5 1.59 -16.03 -9.14
C ILE A 5 1.28 -14.58 -8.75
N VAL A 6 2.26 -13.70 -8.92
CA VAL A 6 2.16 -12.26 -8.65
C VAL A 6 2.79 -11.53 -9.82
N GLY A 7 1.97 -10.94 -10.69
CA GLY A 7 2.43 -10.34 -11.94
C GLY A 7 3.33 -11.31 -12.74
N PRO A 8 4.58 -10.95 -13.07
CA PRO A 8 5.52 -11.82 -13.78
C PRO A 8 6.30 -12.79 -12.86
N TYR A 9 6.01 -12.83 -11.57
CA TYR A 9 6.72 -13.62 -10.58
C TYR A 9 5.96 -14.89 -10.20
N THR A 10 6.69 -16.00 -10.12
CA THR A 10 6.23 -17.25 -9.53
C THR A 10 6.92 -17.42 -8.18
N VAL A 11 6.13 -17.66 -7.12
CA VAL A 11 6.64 -17.85 -5.76
C VAL A 11 6.35 -19.27 -5.30
N ASN A 12 7.40 -20.02 -5.00
CA ASN A 12 7.28 -21.32 -4.36
C ASN A 12 7.24 -21.13 -2.84
N CYS A 13 6.09 -21.45 -2.23
CA CYS A 13 5.85 -21.21 -0.81
C CYS A 13 6.52 -22.24 0.10
N VAL A 14 6.90 -23.40 -0.46
CA VAL A 14 7.60 -24.47 0.28
C VAL A 14 9.09 -24.15 0.37
N THR A 15 9.70 -23.73 -0.73
CA THR A 15 11.13 -23.39 -0.78
C THR A 15 11.43 -21.93 -0.45
N ASN A 16 10.39 -21.10 -0.26
CA ASN A 16 10.49 -19.65 -0.06
C ASN A 16 11.33 -18.99 -1.15
N THR A 17 11.01 -19.26 -2.41
CA THR A 17 11.79 -18.78 -3.56
C THR A 17 10.88 -18.04 -4.52
N ILE A 18 11.26 -16.82 -4.89
CA ILE A 18 10.63 -16.04 -5.95
C ILE A 18 11.45 -16.16 -7.23
N THR A 19 10.77 -16.41 -8.34
CA THR A 19 11.38 -16.57 -9.65
C THR A 19 10.65 -15.70 -10.69
N ALA A 20 11.41 -15.03 -11.53
CA ALA A 20 10.97 -14.37 -12.75
C ALA A 20 11.99 -14.66 -13.86
N LYS A 21 11.64 -14.33 -15.12
CA LYS A 21 12.36 -14.74 -16.35
C LYS A 21 13.90 -14.84 -16.24
N ASN A 22 14.56 -13.88 -15.59
CA ASN A 22 16.01 -13.87 -15.34
C ASN A 22 16.36 -13.47 -13.89
N TYR A 23 15.51 -13.84 -12.93
CA TYR A 23 15.66 -13.42 -11.54
C TYR A 23 15.21 -14.52 -10.61
N ILE A 24 16.06 -14.92 -9.68
CA ILE A 24 15.72 -15.85 -8.61
C ILE A 24 16.19 -15.20 -7.32
N ASN A 25 15.32 -15.17 -6.32
CA ASN A 25 15.67 -14.68 -4.99
C ASN A 25 15.01 -15.55 -3.92
N LYS A 26 15.69 -15.70 -2.79
CA LYS A 26 15.16 -16.39 -1.63
C LYS A 26 14.43 -15.37 -0.75
N LEU A 27 13.21 -15.72 -0.37
CA LEU A 27 12.41 -14.96 0.57
C LEU A 27 12.64 -15.49 1.98
N ASP A 28 12.54 -14.60 2.96
CA ASP A 28 12.38 -15.03 4.35
C ASP A 28 11.04 -15.76 4.49
N PRO A 29 10.95 -16.82 5.30
CA PRO A 29 9.70 -17.58 5.48
C PRO A 29 8.51 -16.70 5.92
N ILE A 30 8.79 -15.68 6.72
CA ILE A 30 7.80 -14.70 7.15
C ILE A 30 7.34 -13.84 5.97
N ALA A 31 8.24 -13.41 5.08
CA ALA A 31 7.89 -12.63 3.90
C ALA A 31 7.05 -13.45 2.91
N THR A 32 7.37 -14.74 2.71
CA THR A 32 6.55 -15.66 1.91
C THR A 32 5.14 -15.76 2.48
N ARG A 33 5.02 -15.91 3.80
CA ARG A 33 3.72 -16.01 4.46
C ARG A 33 2.92 -14.72 4.41
N LEU A 34 3.59 -13.57 4.57
CA LEU A 34 2.96 -12.28 4.37
C LEU A 34 2.41 -12.16 2.95
N LEU A 35 3.16 -12.64 1.95
CA LEU A 35 2.69 -12.67 0.57
C LEU A 35 1.51 -13.62 0.39
N GLU A 36 1.52 -14.81 0.98
CA GLU A 36 0.36 -15.72 0.99
C GLU A 36 -0.87 -15.01 1.56
N PHE A 37 -0.73 -14.34 2.70
CA PHE A 37 -1.80 -13.60 3.35
C PHE A 37 -2.31 -12.42 2.51
N PHE A 38 -1.42 -11.70 1.83
CA PHE A 38 -1.80 -10.63 0.93
C PHE A 38 -2.50 -11.13 -0.33
N VAL A 39 -2.07 -12.26 -0.90
CA VAL A 39 -2.72 -12.85 -2.08
C VAL A 39 -4.14 -13.31 -1.73
N THR A 40 -4.37 -13.88 -0.53
CA THR A 40 -5.72 -14.28 -0.12
C THR A 40 -6.67 -13.10 0.12
N HIS A 41 -6.12 -11.90 0.37
CA HIS A 41 -6.87 -10.65 0.59
C HIS A 41 -6.52 -9.61 -0.48
N THR A 42 -6.38 -10.06 -1.74
CA THR A 42 -5.96 -9.19 -2.84
C THR A 42 -6.95 -8.03 -3.02
N ASN A 43 -6.42 -6.82 -3.20
CA ASN A 43 -7.15 -5.55 -3.28
C ASN A 43 -7.91 -5.14 -2.00
N GLU A 44 -7.71 -5.80 -0.87
CA GLU A 44 -8.27 -5.35 0.41
C GLU A 44 -7.29 -4.42 1.13
N THR A 45 -7.82 -3.39 1.79
CA THR A 45 -7.04 -2.50 2.66
C THR A 45 -6.98 -3.11 4.05
N LEU A 46 -5.81 -3.62 4.41
CA LEU A 46 -5.55 -4.33 5.67
C LEU A 46 -4.78 -3.44 6.63
N LYS A 47 -5.24 -3.33 7.87
CA LYS A 47 -4.50 -2.58 8.89
C LYS A 47 -3.27 -3.36 9.34
N LYS A 48 -2.23 -2.64 9.75
CA LYS A 48 -1.00 -3.24 10.34
C LYS A 48 -1.31 -4.22 11.46
N GLU A 49 -2.21 -3.85 12.37
CA GLU A 49 -2.62 -4.70 13.51
C GLU A 49 -3.22 -6.04 13.07
N ASP A 50 -4.07 -6.04 12.05
CA ASP A 50 -4.73 -7.25 11.53
C ASP A 50 -3.71 -8.16 10.83
N ILE A 51 -2.80 -7.57 10.05
CA ILE A 51 -1.70 -8.29 9.40
C ILE A 51 -0.81 -8.96 10.46
N ILE A 52 -0.40 -8.20 11.49
CA ILE A 52 0.44 -8.72 12.58
C ILE A 52 -0.28 -9.84 13.32
N LYS A 53 -1.58 -9.69 13.60
CA LYS A 53 -2.39 -10.71 14.27
C LYS A 53 -2.47 -12.00 13.45
N ALA A 54 -2.72 -11.91 12.16
CA ALA A 54 -2.77 -13.06 11.26
C ALA A 54 -1.40 -13.77 11.12
N LEU A 55 -0.31 -13.00 11.11
CA LEU A 55 1.04 -13.56 11.10
C LEU A 55 1.45 -14.15 12.48
N ARG A 56 0.91 -13.59 13.58
CA ARG A 56 1.23 -13.99 14.96
C ARG A 56 0.89 -15.41 15.30
N GLU A 57 -0.15 -15.97 14.70
CA GLU A 57 -0.58 -17.35 14.94
C GLU A 57 0.51 -18.40 14.68
N LYS A 58 1.61 -18.03 14.00
CA LYS A 58 2.79 -18.91 13.89
C LYS A 58 4.15 -18.24 14.14
N ASN A 59 4.24 -16.98 14.61
CA ASN A 59 5.50 -16.30 15.03
C ASN A 59 5.26 -14.94 15.72
N THR A 60 6.03 -14.55 16.73
CA THR A 60 5.92 -13.22 17.36
C THR A 60 6.41 -12.11 16.41
N GLN A 61 5.48 -11.35 15.82
CA GLN A 61 5.77 -10.15 15.01
C GLN A 61 5.45 -8.86 15.79
N SER A 62 6.39 -7.90 15.78
CA SER A 62 6.17 -6.49 16.14
C SER A 62 5.89 -5.64 14.90
N GLU A 63 5.39 -4.40 15.07
CA GLU A 63 5.16 -3.48 13.94
C GLU A 63 6.45 -3.17 13.15
N GLU A 64 7.57 -3.02 13.84
CA GLU A 64 8.88 -2.78 13.22
C GLU A 64 9.30 -3.98 12.34
N GLN A 65 9.05 -5.20 12.81
CA GLN A 65 9.32 -6.41 12.04
C GLN A 65 8.40 -6.53 10.82
N LEU A 66 7.14 -6.07 10.91
CA LEU A 66 6.25 -6.02 9.75
C LEU A 66 6.80 -5.06 8.68
N ASP A 67 7.21 -3.85 9.08
CA ASP A 67 7.73 -2.86 8.12
C ASP A 67 9.04 -3.34 7.46
N GLN A 68 9.93 -4.01 8.21
CA GLN A 68 11.12 -4.66 7.66
C GLN A 68 10.76 -5.81 6.69
N THR A 69 9.77 -6.63 7.05
CA THR A 69 9.29 -7.73 6.20
C THR A 69 8.71 -7.19 4.90
N ILE A 70 7.92 -6.11 4.96
CA ILE A 70 7.38 -5.43 3.79
C ILE A 70 8.50 -4.87 2.92
N ALA A 71 9.53 -4.25 3.51
CA ALA A 71 10.68 -3.76 2.75
C ALA A 71 11.42 -4.90 2.03
N SER A 72 11.63 -6.03 2.70
CA SER A 72 12.21 -7.24 2.09
C SER A 72 11.35 -7.76 0.93
N LEU A 73 10.03 -7.82 1.12
CA LEU A 73 9.09 -8.27 0.10
C LEU A 73 9.05 -7.32 -1.11
N ARG A 74 9.08 -6.01 -0.87
CA ARG A 74 9.19 -5.00 -1.93
C ARG A 74 10.45 -5.18 -2.75
N ASN A 75 11.60 -5.37 -2.11
CA ASN A 75 12.86 -5.62 -2.80
C ASN A 75 12.79 -6.88 -3.67
N ALA A 76 12.16 -7.93 -3.17
CA ALA A 76 11.99 -9.18 -3.91
C ALA A 76 11.06 -9.05 -5.12
N LEU A 77 9.98 -8.26 -4.99
CA LEU A 77 9.04 -7.96 -6.07
C LEU A 77 9.49 -6.79 -6.96
N ARG A 78 10.66 -6.19 -6.68
CA ARG A 78 11.15 -4.95 -7.31
C ARG A 78 10.10 -3.82 -7.29
N ASP A 79 9.40 -3.73 -6.17
CA ASP A 79 8.35 -2.75 -5.88
C ASP A 79 8.97 -1.51 -5.24
N ASP A 80 8.85 -0.34 -5.87
CA ASP A 80 9.39 0.92 -5.35
C ASP A 80 8.42 1.55 -4.36
N ILE A 81 8.91 1.97 -3.18
CA ILE A 81 8.09 2.66 -2.18
C ILE A 81 7.50 3.98 -2.69
N ASN A 82 8.22 4.69 -3.58
CA ASN A 82 7.78 5.98 -4.13
C ASN A 82 6.82 5.81 -5.30
N ASN A 83 6.83 4.64 -5.94
CA ASN A 83 5.98 4.30 -7.07
C ASN A 83 5.53 2.83 -6.95
N PRO A 84 4.66 2.52 -5.97
CA PRO A 84 4.26 1.15 -5.67
C PRO A 84 3.39 0.59 -6.79
N ILE A 85 3.68 -0.65 -7.16
CA ILE A 85 3.02 -1.47 -8.17
C ILE A 85 2.20 -2.57 -7.50
N TYR A 86 2.76 -3.19 -6.45
CA TYR A 86 2.14 -4.32 -5.75
C TYR A 86 1.70 -3.96 -4.33
N ILE A 87 2.56 -3.33 -3.52
CA ILE A 87 2.29 -3.09 -2.10
C ILE A 87 2.07 -1.59 -1.85
N HIS A 88 0.80 -1.21 -1.78
CA HIS A 88 0.38 0.17 -1.55
C HIS A 88 0.20 0.43 -0.06
N ARG A 89 0.66 1.60 0.40
CA ARG A 89 0.49 2.06 1.79
C ARG A 89 -0.60 3.12 1.85
N HIS A 90 -1.56 2.93 2.75
CA HIS A 90 -2.66 3.86 3.02
C HIS A 90 -2.51 4.47 4.42
N GLU A 91 -2.54 5.80 4.50
CA GLU A 91 -2.59 6.61 5.74
C GLU A 91 -1.62 6.19 6.85
N GLY A 92 -0.47 5.61 6.51
CA GLY A 92 0.55 5.19 7.48
C GLY A 92 0.24 3.90 8.26
N ILE A 93 -1.04 3.52 8.36
CA ILE A 93 -1.54 2.44 9.24
C ILE A 93 -2.05 1.19 8.50
N ALA A 94 -2.17 1.24 7.17
CA ALA A 94 -2.71 0.15 6.38
C ALA A 94 -1.91 -0.13 5.10
N TYR A 95 -2.06 -1.34 4.60
CA TYR A 95 -1.46 -1.82 3.36
C TYR A 95 -2.52 -2.48 2.47
N GLN A 96 -2.32 -2.39 1.16
CA GLN A 96 -3.15 -3.06 0.17
C GLN A 96 -2.26 -3.70 -0.87
N PHE A 97 -2.60 -4.91 -1.29
CA PHE A 97 -1.82 -5.67 -2.25
C PHE A 97 -2.58 -5.86 -3.56
N ASP A 98 -1.99 -5.49 -4.70
CA ASP A 98 -2.51 -5.83 -6.02
C ASP A 98 -1.62 -6.88 -6.70
N ALA A 99 -2.09 -8.13 -6.75
CA ALA A 99 -1.37 -9.24 -7.37
C ALA A 99 -1.12 -9.07 -8.88
N ASN A 100 -1.88 -8.20 -9.55
CA ASN A 100 -1.73 -7.94 -10.99
C ASN A 100 -0.75 -6.80 -11.30
N GLY A 101 -0.26 -6.10 -10.26
CA GLY A 101 0.68 -5.01 -10.43
C GLY A 101 0.11 -3.79 -11.16
N ARG A 102 -1.16 -3.43 -10.90
CA ARG A 102 -1.73 -2.21 -11.47
C ARG A 102 -1.31 -1.03 -10.61
N LYS A 103 -0.79 0.02 -11.24
CA LYS A 103 -0.54 1.30 -10.54
C LYS A 103 -1.86 1.81 -9.96
N GLN A 104 -1.89 2.05 -8.65
CA GLN A 104 -3.03 2.74 -8.06
C GLN A 104 -3.08 4.17 -8.59
N GLU A 105 -4.15 4.49 -9.30
CA GLU A 105 -4.54 5.87 -9.52
C GLU A 105 -4.91 6.45 -8.15
N PHE A 106 -4.15 7.45 -7.72
CA PHE A 106 -4.35 8.14 -6.45
C PHE A 106 -5.76 8.74 -6.44
N ARG A 107 -6.71 8.08 -5.76
CA ARG A 107 -8.06 8.60 -5.57
C ARG A 107 -8.00 9.64 -4.46
N PHE A 108 -7.74 10.89 -4.84
CA PHE A 108 -7.98 12.02 -3.95
C PHE A 108 -9.43 11.95 -3.45
N ASP A 109 -9.62 12.01 -2.13
CA ASP A 109 -10.96 12.09 -1.56
C ASP A 109 -11.65 13.36 -2.07
N LEU A 110 -12.65 13.19 -2.93
CA LEU A 110 -13.41 14.28 -3.54
C LEU A 110 -14.00 15.21 -2.47
N LYS A 111 -14.25 14.72 -1.25
CA LYS A 111 -14.79 15.55 -0.16
C LYS A 111 -13.77 16.60 0.28
N PHE A 112 -12.50 16.24 0.38
CA PHE A 112 -11.46 17.15 0.83
C PHE A 112 -11.19 18.25 -0.21
N THR A 113 -11.17 17.88 -1.49
CA THR A 113 -11.02 18.86 -2.59
C THR A 113 -12.22 19.81 -2.66
N LEU A 114 -13.44 19.34 -2.45
CA LEU A 114 -14.63 20.20 -2.41
C LEU A 114 -14.59 21.18 -1.24
N ILE A 115 -14.18 20.74 -0.05
CA ILE A 115 -14.05 21.59 1.15
C ILE A 115 -13.02 22.70 0.88
N LEU A 116 -11.87 22.37 0.27
CA LEU A 116 -10.84 23.36 -0.05
C LEU A 116 -11.34 24.42 -1.04
N ILE A 117 -12.09 24.00 -2.07
CA ILE A 117 -12.69 24.92 -3.06
C ILE A 117 -13.69 25.86 -2.39
N ILE A 118 -14.54 25.36 -1.49
CA ILE A 118 -15.52 26.17 -0.75
C ILE A 118 -14.81 27.21 0.12
N LEU A 119 -13.72 26.84 0.80
CA LEU A 119 -12.92 27.76 1.62
C LEU A 119 -12.25 28.86 0.78
N LEU A 120 -11.75 28.52 -0.41
CA LEU A 120 -11.17 29.51 -1.32
C LEU A 120 -12.23 30.48 -1.85
N LEU A 121 -13.41 29.98 -2.21
CA LEU A 121 -14.53 30.82 -2.69
C LEU A 121 -15.06 31.76 -1.61
N SER A 122 -15.17 31.30 -0.36
CA SER A 122 -15.64 32.15 0.75
C SER A 122 -14.65 33.26 1.07
N SER A 123 -13.35 32.94 1.06
CA SER A 123 -12.27 33.93 1.20
C SER A 123 -12.32 34.98 0.09
N LEU A 124 -12.46 34.55 -1.17
CA LEU A 124 -12.54 35.45 -2.32
C LEU A 124 -13.75 36.40 -2.22
N LEU A 125 -14.91 35.87 -1.84
CA LEU A 125 -16.14 36.66 -1.68
C LEU A 125 -15.99 37.72 -0.58
N SER A 126 -15.31 37.38 0.51
CA SER A 126 -15.03 38.29 1.62
C SER A 126 -14.10 39.44 1.20
N ILE A 127 -13.07 39.14 0.41
CA ILE A 127 -12.16 40.15 -0.17
C ILE A 127 -12.92 41.10 -1.10
N VAL A 128 -13.76 40.57 -1.99
CA VAL A 128 -14.58 41.39 -2.90
C VAL A 128 -15.54 42.30 -2.11
N TYR A 129 -16.18 41.79 -1.06
CA TYR A 129 -17.05 42.58 -0.20
C TYR A 129 -16.28 43.73 0.48
N LEU A 130 -15.07 43.48 0.98
CA LEU A 130 -14.23 44.51 1.57
C LEU A 130 -13.87 45.60 0.55
N LEU A 131 -13.49 45.23 -0.67
CA LEU A 131 -13.16 46.19 -1.73
C LEU A 131 -14.34 47.09 -2.12
N ILE A 132 -15.56 46.52 -2.18
CA ILE A 132 -16.78 47.30 -2.47
C ILE A 132 -17.08 48.28 -1.32
N LYS A 133 -16.88 47.83 -0.07
CA LYS A 133 -17.18 48.64 1.12
C LYS A 133 -16.19 49.78 1.35
N THR A 134 -14.90 49.60 1.03
CA THR A 134 -13.87 50.64 1.20
C THR A 134 -13.77 51.61 0.02
N GLY A 135 -14.36 51.28 -1.14
CA GLY A 135 -14.45 52.15 -2.31
C GLY A 135 -15.65 53.11 -2.32
N ARG A 136 -16.46 53.14 -1.26
CA ARG A 136 -17.51 54.14 -1.00
C ARG A 136 -17.13 54.97 0.22
#